data_AF-A0AB34JBP8-F1
#
_entry.id   AF-A0AB34JBP8-F1
#
_cell.length_a   1.000
_cell.length_b   1.000
_cell.length_c   1.000
_cell.angle_alpha   90.00
_cell.angle_beta   90.00
_cell.angle_gamma   90.00
#
_symmetry.space_group_name_H-M   'P 1'
#
loop_
_entity.id
_entity.type
_entity.pdbx_description
1 polymer ?
#
loop_
_entity_poly.entity_id
_entity_poly.type
_entity_poly.pdbx_seq_one_letter_code
_entity_poly.pdbx_strand_id
1 'polypeptide(L)'
;MAVAPIVLELPPLPAVEALLLLIALLLARVVWLLADGVAILRKAGSAPLETKAARARGGSVSESSRIVREARSVERTLRSSAKMFELCYLGDADMDVDKFMEACRWYGDKVLTQMGSFTLVTVREIHANMDKVKHTHQLDPQKHRSMHALLETECASDMHQPGGILLDQSAAMGLLWARRGLMFWVCLFRRHLDQAASGPATPTGSQTPSSHATVIAAYEESLAPFNGWVTRNTFMLATRAFPEWREIEATLASTPEEAKTDMSEWVHVVEPLLDRMDATLRKLDLNDTRKCL
;
A
#
# COMPACT_ATOMS: atom_id res chain seq x y z
N MET A 1 35.92 19.84 -44.35
CA MET A 1 35.93 20.93 -43.35
C MET A 1 35.49 20.33 -42.02
N ALA A 2 36.42 20.17 -41.08
CA ALA A 2 36.12 19.64 -39.75
C ALA A 2 35.82 20.80 -38.80
N VAL A 3 34.69 20.76 -38.11
CA VAL A 3 34.28 21.76 -37.10
C VAL A 3 34.98 21.41 -35.79
N ALA A 4 35.80 22.32 -35.27
CA ALA A 4 36.44 22.16 -33.97
C ALA A 4 35.40 22.30 -32.83
N PRO A 5 35.48 21.49 -31.76
CA PRO A 5 34.54 21.57 -30.65
C PRO A 5 34.77 22.85 -29.84
N ILE A 6 33.68 23.56 -29.58
CA ILE A 6 33.66 24.70 -28.65
C ILE A 6 33.73 24.13 -27.23
N VAL A 7 34.86 24.34 -26.56
CA VAL A 7 35.03 24.06 -25.13
C VAL A 7 34.60 25.31 -24.36
N LEU A 8 33.49 25.21 -23.64
CA LEU A 8 32.99 26.25 -22.74
C LEU A 8 33.61 26.01 -21.35
N GLU A 9 34.64 26.78 -21.01
CA GLU A 9 35.15 26.84 -19.63
C GLU A 9 34.23 27.70 -18.78
N LEU A 10 33.50 27.06 -17.86
CA LEU A 10 32.70 27.76 -16.85
C LEU A 10 33.57 28.03 -15.61
N PRO A 11 33.52 29.24 -15.02
CA PRO A 11 34.29 29.56 -13.83
C PRO A 11 33.79 28.73 -12.63
N PRO A 12 34.69 28.34 -11.70
CA PRO A 12 34.30 27.63 -10.49
C PRO A 12 33.43 28.53 -9.61
N LEU A 13 32.16 28.14 -9.43
CA LEU A 13 31.29 28.79 -8.45
C LEU A 13 31.83 28.50 -7.03
N PRO A 14 31.89 29.50 -6.14
CA PRO A 14 32.25 29.25 -4.74
C PRO A 14 31.27 28.25 -4.11
N ALA A 15 31.79 27.33 -3.29
CA ALA A 15 31.05 26.16 -2.79
C ALA A 15 29.69 26.48 -2.13
N VAL A 16 29.55 27.68 -1.56
CA VAL A 16 28.31 28.18 -0.96
C VAL A 16 27.24 28.46 -2.01
N GLU A 17 27.59 29.06 -3.15
CA GLU A 17 26.66 29.31 -4.24
C GLU A 17 26.23 28.02 -4.92
N ALA A 18 27.15 27.07 -5.10
CA ALA A 18 26.82 25.73 -5.60
C ALA A 18 25.87 24.98 -4.66
N LEU A 19 26.08 25.07 -3.34
CA LEU A 19 25.20 24.48 -2.34
C LEU A 19 23.81 25.13 -2.32
N LEU A 20 23.74 26.47 -2.40
CA LEU A 20 22.47 27.20 -2.48
C LEU A 20 21.72 26.87 -3.77
N LEU A 21 22.42 26.73 -4.90
CA LEU A 21 21.83 26.29 -6.16
C LEU A 21 21.29 24.87 -6.04
N LEU A 22 22.03 23.96 -5.41
CA LEU A 22 21.59 22.57 -5.19
C LEU A 22 20.34 22.52 -4.30
N ILE A 23 20.30 23.29 -3.21
CA ILE A 23 19.13 23.39 -2.34
C ILE A 23 17.93 23.96 -3.11
N ALA A 24 18.13 25.02 -3.90
CA ALA A 24 17.07 25.60 -4.72
C ALA A 24 16.53 24.60 -5.77
N LEU A 25 17.41 23.82 -6.41
CA LEU A 25 17.04 22.79 -7.37
C LEU A 25 16.28 21.63 -6.69
N LEU A 26 16.70 21.21 -5.50
CA LEU A 26 16.01 20.19 -4.72
C LEU A 26 14.63 20.67 -4.28
N LEU A 27 14.52 21.90 -3.79
CA LEU A 27 13.23 22.51 -3.43
C LEU A 27 12.33 22.67 -4.65
N ALA A 28 12.85 23.12 -5.80
CA ALA A 28 12.10 23.21 -7.04
C ALA A 28 11.61 21.82 -7.51
N ARG A 29 12.43 20.78 -7.36
CA ARG A 29 12.06 19.40 -7.69
C ARG A 29 11.00 18.84 -6.74
N VAL A 30 11.09 19.13 -5.44
CA VAL A 30 10.05 18.76 -4.46
C VAL A 30 8.74 19.48 -4.77
N VAL A 31 8.78 20.79 -5.05
CA VAL A 31 7.59 21.56 -5.46
C VAL A 31 7.00 21.01 -6.76
N TRP A 32 7.82 20.65 -7.73
CA TRP A 32 7.37 20.04 -8.98
C TRP A 32 6.74 18.67 -8.76
N LEU A 33 7.33 17.80 -7.94
CA LEU A 33 6.77 16.48 -7.59
C LEU A 33 5.45 16.60 -6.81
N LEU A 34 5.35 17.57 -5.91
CA LEU A 34 4.11 17.85 -5.19
C LEU A 34 3.04 18.43 -6.13
N ALA A 35 3.41 19.32 -7.04
CA ALA A 35 2.50 19.87 -8.06
C ALA A 35 2.04 18.79 -9.05
N ASP A 36 2.92 17.87 -9.44
CA ASP A 36 2.59 16.73 -10.31
C ASP A 36 1.70 15.73 -9.58
N GLY A 37 1.98 15.46 -8.29
CA GLY A 37 1.10 14.68 -7.41
C GLY A 37 -0.30 15.30 -7.29
N VAL A 38 -0.39 16.61 -7.06
CA VAL A 38 -1.66 17.35 -7.01
C VAL A 38 -2.36 17.36 -8.37
N ALA A 39 -1.63 17.47 -9.48
CA ALA A 39 -2.18 17.43 -10.83
C ALA A 39 -2.71 16.04 -11.21
N ILE A 40 -2.04 14.97 -10.77
CA ILE A 40 -2.50 13.57 -10.90
C ILE A 40 -3.77 13.38 -10.09
N LEU A 41 -3.81 13.85 -8.83
CA LEU A 41 -5.01 13.79 -7.99
C LEU A 41 -6.17 14.61 -8.58
N ARG A 42 -5.89 15.78 -9.16
CA ARG A 42 -6.90 16.65 -9.79
C ARG A 42 -7.44 16.08 -11.11
N LYS A 43 -6.58 15.47 -11.94
CA LYS A 43 -6.98 14.75 -13.16
C LYS A 43 -7.79 13.48 -12.84
N ALA A 44 -7.42 12.77 -11.77
CA ALA A 44 -8.17 11.61 -11.31
C ALA A 44 -9.55 11.98 -10.75
N GLY A 45 -9.69 13.14 -10.10
CA GLY A 45 -10.98 13.65 -9.63
C GLY A 45 -11.86 14.29 -10.71
N SER A 46 -11.32 14.58 -11.90
CA SER A 46 -12.05 15.25 -12.99
C SER A 46 -12.35 14.34 -14.19
N ALA A 47 -12.07 13.04 -14.12
CA ALA A 47 -12.42 12.12 -15.19
C ALA A 47 -13.95 11.98 -15.27
N PRO A 48 -14.61 12.41 -16.37
CA PRO A 48 -16.04 12.21 -16.52
C PRO A 48 -16.32 10.71 -16.69
N LEU A 49 -17.31 10.20 -15.95
CA LEU A 49 -17.96 8.94 -16.28
C LEU A 49 -18.58 9.08 -17.68
N GLU A 50 -17.89 8.61 -18.73
CA GLU A 50 -18.46 8.53 -20.07
C GLU A 50 -19.60 7.50 -20.10
N THR A 51 -20.82 7.97 -19.84
CA THR A 51 -22.05 7.29 -20.26
C THR A 51 -22.13 7.29 -21.78
N LYS A 52 -21.70 6.21 -22.42
CA LYS A 52 -22.07 5.91 -23.81
C LYS A 52 -23.53 5.49 -23.88
N ALA A 53 -24.44 6.48 -23.91
CA ALA A 53 -25.82 6.27 -24.32
C ALA A 53 -25.89 6.31 -25.87
N ALA A 54 -25.88 5.14 -26.48
CA ALA A 54 -26.14 4.98 -27.91
C ALA A 54 -27.62 5.23 -28.20
N ARG A 55 -27.87 6.15 -29.13
CA ARG A 55 -29.17 6.49 -29.69
C ARG A 55 -29.62 5.37 -30.63
N ALA A 56 -30.59 4.55 -30.21
CA ALA A 56 -31.33 3.66 -31.09
C ALA A 56 -32.84 3.90 -30.92
N ARG A 57 -33.50 4.12 -32.06
CA ARG A 57 -34.93 4.43 -32.17
C ARG A 57 -35.76 3.14 -32.05
N GLY A 58 -36.83 3.23 -31.27
CA GLY A 58 -38.11 2.52 -31.48
C GLY A 58 -38.12 1.01 -31.20
N GLY A 59 -38.70 0.59 -30.08
CA GLY A 59 -39.17 -0.78 -29.87
C GLY A 59 -39.40 -1.17 -28.41
N SER A 60 -40.67 -1.34 -28.01
CA SER A 60 -41.18 -2.10 -26.86
C SER A 60 -40.64 -1.78 -25.45
N VAL A 61 -41.47 -1.09 -24.65
CA VAL A 61 -41.21 -0.62 -23.28
C VAL A 61 -41.25 -1.74 -22.20
N SER A 62 -41.44 -3.02 -22.55
CA SER A 62 -41.72 -4.05 -21.52
C SER A 62 -40.59 -5.02 -21.17
N GLU A 63 -39.51 -5.13 -21.97
CA GLU A 63 -38.43 -6.11 -21.72
C GLU A 63 -37.14 -5.44 -21.19
N SER A 64 -36.88 -4.18 -21.59
CA SER A 64 -35.66 -3.45 -21.24
C SER A 64 -35.55 -3.11 -19.75
N SER A 65 -36.68 -2.97 -19.06
CA SER A 65 -36.73 -2.70 -17.62
C SER A 65 -36.34 -3.92 -16.77
N ARG A 66 -36.34 -5.14 -17.36
CA ARG A 66 -35.91 -6.37 -16.68
C ARG A 66 -34.41 -6.64 -16.86
N ILE A 67 -33.82 -6.20 -17.98
CA ILE A 67 -32.41 -6.42 -18.32
C ILE A 67 -31.49 -5.35 -17.69
N VAL A 68 -31.98 -4.13 -17.44
CA VAL A 68 -31.19 -3.06 -16.77
C VAL A 68 -31.02 -3.30 -15.25
N ARG A 69 -31.58 -4.40 -14.73
CA ARG A 69 -31.46 -4.85 -13.33
C ARG A 69 -30.62 -6.12 -13.18
N GLU A 70 -29.81 -6.48 -14.17
CA GLU A 70 -28.63 -7.33 -13.91
C GLU A 70 -27.69 -6.53 -13.02
N ALA A 71 -27.79 -6.82 -11.71
CA ALA A 71 -26.85 -6.37 -10.71
C ALA A 71 -25.44 -6.67 -11.23
N ARG A 72 -24.68 -5.61 -11.53
CA ARG A 72 -23.27 -5.74 -11.87
C ARG A 72 -22.60 -6.24 -10.59
N SER A 73 -22.47 -7.56 -10.48
CA SER A 73 -21.83 -8.23 -9.34
C SER A 73 -20.46 -7.59 -9.16
N VAL A 74 -20.27 -6.84 -8.08
CA VAL A 74 -18.95 -6.31 -7.73
C VAL A 74 -18.06 -7.52 -7.47
N GLU A 75 -16.92 -7.59 -8.16
CA GLU A 75 -15.94 -8.64 -7.89
C GLU A 75 -15.47 -8.49 -6.44
N ARG A 76 -15.61 -9.56 -5.64
CA ARG A 76 -15.23 -9.60 -4.22
C ARG A 76 -13.72 -9.70 -4.08
N THR A 77 -13.01 -8.68 -4.54
CA THR A 77 -11.55 -8.71 -4.68
C THR A 77 -10.85 -8.89 -3.34
N LEU A 78 -11.37 -8.29 -2.26
CA LEU A 78 -10.80 -8.47 -0.93
C LEU A 78 -10.86 -9.94 -0.45
N ARG A 79 -11.97 -10.64 -0.73
CA ARG A 79 -12.10 -12.09 -0.45
C ARG A 79 -11.10 -12.92 -1.25
N SER A 80 -10.91 -12.59 -2.53
CA SER A 80 -9.88 -13.25 -3.34
C SER A 80 -8.47 -12.98 -2.80
N SER A 81 -8.18 -11.76 -2.34
CA SER A 81 -6.92 -11.44 -1.68
C SER A 81 -6.71 -12.26 -0.41
N ALA A 82 -7.74 -12.48 0.41
CA ALA A 82 -7.63 -13.31 1.61
C ALA A 82 -7.18 -14.73 1.24
N LYS A 83 -7.79 -15.34 0.22
CA LYS A 83 -7.39 -16.67 -0.28
C LYS A 83 -5.95 -16.69 -0.80
N MET A 84 -5.49 -15.63 -1.46
CA MET A 84 -4.10 -15.53 -1.90
C MET A 84 -3.12 -15.50 -0.72
N PHE A 85 -3.46 -14.76 0.35
CA PHE A 85 -2.66 -14.75 1.57
C PHE A 85 -2.71 -16.07 2.33
N GLU A 86 -3.83 -16.79 2.28
CA GLU A 86 -3.94 -18.15 2.83
C GLU A 86 -2.96 -19.12 2.17
N LEU A 87 -2.73 -18.99 0.86
CA LEU A 87 -1.73 -19.80 0.14
C LEU A 87 -0.28 -19.47 0.51
N CYS A 88 -0.03 -18.37 1.24
CA CYS A 88 1.31 -18.00 1.67
C CYS A 88 1.80 -18.82 2.87
N TYR A 89 0.90 -19.46 3.62
CA TYR A 89 1.30 -20.23 4.79
C TYR A 89 2.17 -21.43 4.41
N LEU A 90 3.35 -21.53 5.03
CA LEU A 90 4.26 -22.66 4.88
C LEU A 90 4.45 -23.36 6.24
N GLY A 91 3.62 -24.38 6.49
CA GLY A 91 3.54 -25.03 7.79
C GLY A 91 3.00 -24.08 8.87
N ASP A 92 3.42 -24.26 10.12
CA ASP A 92 2.88 -23.52 11.27
C ASP A 92 3.65 -22.24 11.63
N ALA A 93 4.88 -22.05 11.10
CA ALA A 93 5.78 -20.99 11.54
C ALA A 93 6.38 -20.14 10.42
N ASP A 94 6.25 -20.54 9.16
CA ASP A 94 6.93 -19.89 8.04
C ASP A 94 5.94 -19.49 6.92
N MET A 95 6.47 -18.82 5.89
CA MET A 95 5.72 -18.33 4.74
C MET A 95 6.47 -18.59 3.44
N ASP A 96 5.73 -18.94 2.39
CA ASP A 96 6.21 -19.11 1.02
C ASP A 96 6.38 -17.73 0.34
N VAL A 97 7.63 -17.40 -0.01
CA VAL A 97 8.04 -16.07 -0.47
C VAL A 97 7.41 -15.72 -1.81
N ASP A 98 7.34 -16.68 -2.73
CA ASP A 98 6.74 -16.46 -4.05
C ASP A 98 5.25 -16.17 -3.94
N LYS A 99 4.54 -16.96 -3.14
CA LYS A 99 3.12 -16.76 -2.88
C LYS A 99 2.84 -15.43 -2.20
N PHE A 100 3.69 -15.02 -1.27
CA PHE A 100 3.54 -13.73 -0.61
C PHE A 100 3.79 -12.55 -1.54
N MET A 101 4.82 -12.63 -2.41
CA MET A 101 5.04 -11.60 -3.42
C MET A 101 3.85 -11.48 -4.39
N GLU A 102 3.31 -12.62 -4.82
CA GLU A 102 2.13 -12.69 -5.68
C GLU A 102 0.90 -12.07 -4.99
N ALA A 103 0.63 -12.46 -3.74
CA ALA A 103 -0.49 -11.96 -2.95
C ALA A 103 -0.40 -10.45 -2.70
N CYS A 104 0.79 -9.94 -2.35
CA CYS A 104 1.00 -8.50 -2.12
C CYS A 104 0.74 -7.67 -3.39
N ARG A 105 1.31 -8.07 -4.53
CA ARG A 105 1.08 -7.36 -5.80
C ARG A 105 -0.38 -7.43 -6.21
N TRP A 106 -1.00 -8.60 -6.08
CA TRP A 106 -2.42 -8.76 -6.38
C TRP A 106 -3.28 -7.85 -5.50
N TYR A 107 -3.01 -7.78 -4.19
CA TYR A 107 -3.70 -6.89 -3.26
C TYR A 107 -3.56 -5.41 -3.68
N GLY A 108 -2.33 -4.97 -4.00
CA GLY A 108 -2.09 -3.63 -4.52
C GLY A 108 -2.86 -3.35 -5.80
N ASP A 109 -2.74 -4.24 -6.80
CA ASP A 109 -3.23 -4.01 -8.15
C ASP A 109 -4.74 -4.19 -8.32
N LYS A 110 -5.38 -4.99 -7.45
CA LYS A 110 -6.80 -5.33 -7.56
C LYS A 110 -7.65 -4.75 -6.45
N VAL A 111 -7.16 -4.74 -5.21
CA VAL A 111 -7.94 -4.24 -4.07
C VAL A 111 -7.71 -2.75 -3.90
N LEU A 112 -6.45 -2.33 -3.75
CA LEU A 112 -6.15 -0.93 -3.44
C LEU A 112 -6.49 0.01 -4.59
N THR A 113 -6.18 -0.35 -5.83
CA THR A 113 -6.55 0.45 -7.01
C THR A 113 -8.07 0.60 -7.14
N GLN A 114 -8.85 -0.41 -6.78
CA GLN A 114 -10.31 -0.41 -6.80
C GLN A 114 -10.90 0.53 -5.75
N MET A 115 -10.25 0.71 -4.61
CA MET A 115 -10.65 1.71 -3.60
C MET A 115 -10.47 3.15 -4.08
N GLY A 116 -9.58 3.39 -5.05
CA GLY A 116 -9.42 4.69 -5.71
C GLY A 116 -8.00 5.26 -5.68
N SER A 117 -7.84 6.43 -6.28
CA SER A 117 -6.52 7.02 -6.56
C SER A 117 -5.69 7.38 -5.32
N PHE A 118 -6.33 7.52 -4.14
CA PHE A 118 -5.64 7.82 -2.88
C PHE A 118 -4.66 6.71 -2.46
N THR A 119 -4.83 5.49 -2.97
CA THR A 119 -3.98 4.34 -2.63
C THR A 119 -2.76 4.18 -3.54
N LEU A 120 -2.65 4.95 -4.63
CA LEU A 120 -1.64 4.70 -5.68
C LEU A 120 -0.19 4.81 -5.17
N VAL A 121 0.06 5.64 -4.16
CA VAL A 121 1.39 5.72 -3.51
C VAL A 121 1.68 4.39 -2.80
N THR A 122 0.72 3.86 -2.04
CA THR A 122 0.84 2.56 -1.37
C THR A 122 1.04 1.43 -2.38
N VAL A 123 0.36 1.46 -3.53
CA VAL A 123 0.55 0.45 -4.60
C VAL A 123 2.00 0.49 -5.11
N ARG A 124 2.56 1.68 -5.37
CA ARG A 124 3.96 1.81 -5.81
C ARG A 124 4.94 1.27 -4.76
N GLU A 125 4.71 1.55 -3.49
CA GLU A 125 5.52 1.04 -2.39
C GLU A 125 5.47 -0.49 -2.28
N ILE A 126 4.29 -1.10 -2.47
CA ILE A 126 4.15 -2.56 -2.53
C ILE A 126 5.06 -3.13 -3.64
N HIS A 127 4.97 -2.59 -4.86
CA HIS A 127 5.79 -3.08 -5.98
C HIS A 127 7.29 -2.91 -5.70
N ALA A 128 7.71 -1.73 -5.22
CA ALA A 128 9.11 -1.46 -4.91
C ALA A 128 9.66 -2.42 -3.83
N ASN A 129 8.87 -2.72 -2.78
CA ASN A 129 9.27 -3.67 -1.76
C ASN A 129 9.34 -5.09 -2.31
N MET A 130 8.37 -5.52 -3.11
CA MET A 130 8.39 -6.85 -3.73
C MET A 130 9.51 -7.01 -4.77
N ASP A 131 9.97 -5.92 -5.39
CA ASP A 131 11.13 -5.95 -6.30
C ASP A 131 12.43 -6.22 -5.53
N LYS A 132 12.59 -5.68 -4.31
CA LYS A 132 13.72 -6.02 -3.42
C LYS A 132 13.73 -7.49 -3.05
N VAL A 133 12.57 -8.01 -2.63
CA VAL A 133 12.43 -9.44 -2.26
C VAL A 133 12.73 -10.35 -3.44
N LYS A 134 12.19 -10.01 -4.61
CA LYS A 134 12.39 -10.76 -5.85
C LYS A 134 13.86 -10.86 -6.22
N HIS A 135 14.64 -9.79 -6.04
CA HIS A 135 16.07 -9.80 -6.39
C HIS A 135 16.83 -10.91 -5.65
N THR A 136 16.70 -11.01 -4.33
CA THR A 136 17.34 -12.08 -3.53
C THR A 136 16.73 -13.45 -3.84
N HIS A 137 15.40 -13.54 -3.94
CA HIS A 137 14.72 -14.81 -4.20
C HIS A 137 15.16 -15.46 -5.53
N GLN A 138 15.31 -14.66 -6.60
CA GLN A 138 15.69 -15.15 -7.93
C GLN A 138 17.11 -15.71 -8.04
N LEU A 139 17.98 -15.45 -7.06
CA LEU A 139 19.33 -16.03 -7.04
C LEU A 139 19.29 -17.55 -6.86
N ASP A 140 18.33 -18.05 -6.06
CA ASP A 140 18.08 -19.47 -5.87
C ASP A 140 16.64 -19.69 -5.35
N PRO A 141 15.63 -19.77 -6.25
CA PRO A 141 14.23 -19.88 -5.86
C PRO A 141 13.89 -21.08 -4.97
N GLN A 142 14.61 -22.19 -5.16
CA GLN A 142 14.38 -23.40 -4.36
C GLN A 142 14.91 -23.22 -2.94
N LYS A 143 16.12 -22.66 -2.80
CA LYS A 143 16.70 -22.36 -1.49
C LYS A 143 15.96 -21.23 -0.78
N HIS A 144 15.53 -20.21 -1.50
CA HIS A 144 14.86 -19.02 -0.96
C HIS A 144 13.33 -19.13 -1.01
N ARG A 145 12.79 -20.36 -1.04
CA ARG A 145 11.35 -20.60 -1.07
C ARG A 145 10.65 -20.08 0.18
N SER A 146 11.26 -20.28 1.35
CA SER A 146 10.68 -19.82 2.62
C SER A 146 11.29 -18.51 3.09
N MET A 147 10.50 -17.71 3.81
CA MET A 147 10.97 -16.44 4.38
C MET A 147 12.16 -16.68 5.31
N HIS A 148 12.10 -17.71 6.16
CA HIS A 148 13.22 -18.05 7.05
C HIS A 148 14.52 -18.33 6.27
N ALA A 149 14.48 -19.20 5.26
CA ALA A 149 15.66 -19.60 4.51
C ALA A 149 16.27 -18.44 3.68
N LEU A 150 15.40 -17.58 3.13
CA LEU A 150 15.82 -16.37 2.43
C LEU A 150 16.54 -15.41 3.39
N LEU A 151 15.96 -15.15 4.56
CA LEU A 151 16.52 -14.21 5.54
C LEU A 151 17.81 -14.75 6.20
N GLU A 152 17.88 -16.05 6.49
CA GLU A 152 19.12 -16.68 6.96
C GLU A 152 20.26 -16.53 5.95
N THR A 153 19.94 -16.60 4.65
CA THR A 153 20.93 -16.39 3.60
C THR A 153 21.44 -14.94 3.58
N GLU A 154 20.55 -13.95 3.77
CA GLU A 154 20.99 -12.54 3.90
C GLU A 154 21.85 -12.33 5.15
N CYS A 155 21.46 -12.89 6.30
CA CYS A 155 22.27 -12.86 7.53
C CYS A 155 23.66 -13.46 7.34
N ALA A 156 23.74 -14.65 6.71
CA ALA A 156 25.00 -15.34 6.47
C ALA A 156 25.93 -14.63 5.46
N SER A 157 25.41 -13.64 4.72
CA SER A 157 26.20 -12.84 3.78
C SER A 157 26.82 -11.59 4.41
N ASP A 158 26.57 -11.32 5.70
CA ASP A 158 27.02 -10.13 6.43
C ASP A 158 26.64 -8.81 5.72
N MET A 159 25.57 -8.80 4.93
CA MET A 159 25.13 -7.61 4.18
C MET A 159 24.43 -6.55 5.05
N HIS A 160 24.01 -6.92 6.26
CA HIS A 160 23.35 -6.04 7.22
C HIS A 160 24.36 -5.48 8.23
N GLN A 161 24.07 -4.30 8.76
CA GLN A 161 24.89 -3.69 9.79
C GLN A 161 24.49 -4.20 11.19
N PRO A 162 25.42 -4.25 12.16
CA PRO A 162 25.12 -4.64 13.53
C PRO A 162 23.97 -3.85 14.17
N GLY A 163 23.20 -4.51 15.04
CA GLY A 163 22.06 -3.90 15.73
C GLY A 163 20.78 -3.84 14.89
N GLY A 164 20.57 -4.84 14.04
CA GLY A 164 19.39 -4.95 13.17
C GLY A 164 19.22 -3.83 12.15
N ILE A 165 20.32 -3.25 11.69
CA ILE A 165 20.31 -2.18 10.70
C ILE A 165 20.36 -2.80 9.30
N LEU A 166 19.21 -2.81 8.64
CA LEU A 166 19.04 -3.46 7.34
C LEU A 166 19.63 -2.63 6.20
N LEU A 167 20.12 -3.33 5.17
CA LEU A 167 20.49 -2.71 3.90
C LEU A 167 19.21 -2.37 3.12
N ASP A 168 19.09 -1.15 2.62
CA ASP A 168 17.85 -0.65 1.99
C ASP A 168 17.35 -1.48 0.80
N GLN A 169 18.28 -2.10 0.06
CA GLN A 169 18.01 -2.92 -1.13
C GLN A 169 17.80 -4.41 -0.82
N SER A 170 17.86 -4.82 0.46
CA SER A 170 17.70 -6.21 0.86
C SER A 170 16.25 -6.70 0.78
N ALA A 171 16.09 -8.01 0.67
CA ALA A 171 14.79 -8.65 0.79
C ALA A 171 14.23 -8.52 2.21
N ALA A 172 15.07 -8.57 3.26
CA ALA A 172 14.68 -8.28 4.63
C ALA A 172 13.98 -6.91 4.74
N MET A 173 14.54 -5.88 4.12
CA MET A 173 13.93 -4.54 4.11
C MET A 173 12.60 -4.54 3.35
N GLY A 174 12.52 -5.21 2.20
CA GLY A 174 11.28 -5.35 1.44
C GLY A 174 10.17 -6.05 2.23
N LEU A 175 10.48 -7.18 2.87
CA LEU A 175 9.54 -7.94 3.70
C LEU A 175 9.10 -7.16 4.95
N LEU A 176 10.03 -6.45 5.59
CA LEU A 176 9.73 -5.62 6.76
C LEU A 176 8.70 -4.53 6.44
N TRP A 177 8.91 -3.77 5.35
CA TRP A 177 7.98 -2.72 4.95
C TRP A 177 6.67 -3.26 4.39
N ALA A 178 6.69 -4.39 3.68
CA ALA A 178 5.47 -5.07 3.26
C ALA A 178 4.62 -5.49 4.47
N ARG A 179 5.24 -6.09 5.49
CA ARG A 179 4.56 -6.45 6.74
C ARG A 179 3.94 -5.25 7.42
N ARG A 180 4.70 -4.17 7.62
CA ARG A 180 4.21 -2.93 8.28
C ARG A 180 3.06 -2.29 7.51
N GLY A 181 3.16 -2.26 6.18
CA GLY A 181 2.11 -1.75 5.30
C GLY A 181 0.82 -2.57 5.37
N LEU A 182 0.92 -3.90 5.38
CA LEU A 182 -0.25 -4.78 5.55
C LEU A 182 -0.85 -4.67 6.95
N MET A 183 -0.01 -4.53 7.99
CA MET A 183 -0.47 -4.36 9.37
C MET A 183 -1.30 -3.08 9.53
N PHE A 184 -0.96 -2.00 8.83
CA PHE A 184 -1.82 -0.80 8.80
C PHE A 184 -3.23 -1.12 8.29
N TRP A 185 -3.37 -1.89 7.21
CA TRP A 185 -4.67 -2.28 6.67
C TRP A 185 -5.42 -3.23 7.61
N VAL A 186 -4.71 -4.15 8.27
CA VAL A 186 -5.26 -5.01 9.32
C VAL A 186 -5.86 -4.16 10.46
N CYS A 187 -5.08 -3.22 11.02
CA CYS A 187 -5.56 -2.32 12.07
C CYS A 187 -6.75 -1.47 11.59
N LEU A 188 -6.71 -0.99 10.35
CA LEU A 188 -7.76 -0.16 9.77
C LEU A 188 -9.08 -0.92 9.63
N PHE A 189 -9.06 -2.12 9.04
CA PHE A 189 -10.26 -2.93 8.89
C PHE A 189 -10.82 -3.42 10.22
N ARG A 190 -9.96 -3.85 11.15
CA ARG A 190 -10.39 -4.26 12.49
C ARG A 190 -11.15 -3.13 13.19
N ARG A 191 -10.58 -1.93 13.20
CA ARG A 191 -11.20 -0.75 13.84
C ARG A 191 -12.55 -0.42 13.22
N HIS A 192 -12.68 -0.51 11.90
CA HIS A 192 -13.96 -0.32 11.23
C HIS A 192 -15.00 -1.37 11.64
N LEU A 193 -14.60 -2.64 11.70
CA LEU A 193 -15.47 -3.74 12.13
C LEU A 193 -15.93 -3.56 13.59
N ASP A 194 -15.03 -3.17 14.50
CA ASP A 194 -15.35 -2.92 15.91
C ASP A 194 -16.33 -1.76 16.07
N GLN A 195 -16.14 -0.69 15.30
CA GLN A 195 -17.06 0.47 15.27
C GLN A 195 -18.44 0.07 14.74
N ALA A 196 -18.51 -0.78 13.72
CA ALA A 196 -19.76 -1.29 13.18
C ALA A 196 -20.49 -2.23 14.15
N ALA A 197 -19.75 -3.05 14.91
CA ALA A 197 -20.31 -3.98 15.89
C ALA A 197 -20.85 -3.29 17.16
N SER A 198 -20.27 -2.14 17.52
CA SER A 198 -20.67 -1.37 18.72
C SER A 198 -22.04 -0.69 18.62
N GLY A 199 -22.71 -0.76 17.46
CA GLY A 199 -24.03 -0.18 17.22
C GLY A 199 -24.02 1.36 17.13
N PRO A 200 -25.16 1.99 16.81
CA PRO A 200 -25.27 3.43 16.88
C PRO A 200 -25.06 3.90 18.32
N ALA A 201 -24.31 5.01 18.46
CA ALA A 201 -24.10 5.73 19.71
C ALA A 201 -25.35 5.69 20.61
N THR A 202 -25.20 5.22 21.85
CA THR A 202 -26.23 5.41 22.86
C THR A 202 -26.61 6.90 22.95
N PRO A 203 -27.85 7.23 23.37
CA PRO A 203 -28.28 8.63 23.53
C PRO A 203 -27.44 9.45 24.52
N THR A 204 -26.46 8.84 25.19
CA THR A 204 -25.44 9.48 26.03
C THR A 204 -24.20 9.98 25.27
N GLY A 205 -24.22 10.04 23.93
CA GLY A 205 -23.32 10.93 23.16
C GLY A 205 -21.97 10.35 22.72
N SER A 206 -21.78 9.04 22.72
CA SER A 206 -20.57 8.41 22.16
C SER A 206 -20.62 8.39 20.61
N GLN A 207 -20.27 9.50 19.96
CA GLN A 207 -20.23 9.60 18.50
C GLN A 207 -19.35 8.49 17.88
N THR A 208 -19.89 7.77 16.88
CA THR A 208 -19.09 6.85 16.05
C THR A 208 -17.95 7.65 15.40
N PRO A 209 -16.68 7.22 15.49
CA PRO A 209 -15.57 7.94 14.89
C PRO A 209 -15.75 8.08 13.37
N SER A 210 -15.33 9.21 12.81
CA SER A 210 -15.33 9.40 11.35
C SER A 210 -14.31 8.48 10.67
N SER A 211 -14.48 8.21 9.37
CA SER A 211 -13.52 7.42 8.58
C SER A 211 -12.09 7.94 8.71
N HIS A 212 -11.93 9.27 8.65
CA HIS A 212 -10.64 9.92 8.86
C HIS A 212 -10.03 9.64 10.25
N ALA A 213 -10.84 9.71 11.32
CA ALA A 213 -10.37 9.40 12.67
C ALA A 213 -9.94 7.93 12.80
N THR A 214 -10.67 7.01 12.16
CA THR A 214 -10.35 5.58 12.13
C THR A 214 -9.01 5.32 11.41
N VAL A 215 -8.75 6.00 10.29
CA VAL A 215 -7.48 5.93 9.55
C VAL A 215 -6.30 6.42 10.38
N ILE A 216 -6.45 7.57 11.05
CA ILE A 216 -5.39 8.10 11.93
C ILE A 216 -5.11 7.13 13.06
N ALA A 217 -6.14 6.57 13.70
CA ALA A 217 -5.95 5.62 14.79
C ALA A 217 -5.23 4.34 14.33
N ALA A 218 -5.57 3.82 13.15
CA ALA A 218 -4.86 2.67 12.56
C ALA A 218 -3.40 2.99 12.23
N TYR A 219 -3.13 4.21 11.76
CA TYR A 219 -1.77 4.69 11.46
C TYR A 219 -0.89 4.78 12.72
N GLU A 220 -1.42 5.40 13.78
CA GLU A 220 -0.70 5.57 15.05
C GLU A 220 -0.32 4.23 15.67
N GLU A 221 -1.17 3.22 15.53
CA GLU A 221 -0.94 1.86 16.03
C GLU A 221 0.12 1.08 15.24
N SER A 222 0.25 1.33 13.93
CA SER A 222 1.00 0.47 13.02
C SER A 222 2.26 1.12 12.45
N LEU A 223 2.10 2.15 11.61
CA LEU A 223 3.18 2.74 10.82
C LEU A 223 3.85 3.91 11.52
N ALA A 224 3.13 4.66 12.35
CA ALA A 224 3.66 5.86 13.01
C ALA A 224 4.98 5.62 13.76
N PRO A 225 5.19 4.50 14.50
CA PRO A 225 6.45 4.24 15.19
C PRO A 225 7.68 4.29 14.28
N PHE A 226 7.52 3.91 13.01
CA PHE A 226 8.60 3.75 12.02
C PHE A 226 8.71 4.92 11.05
N ASN A 227 7.79 5.89 11.11
CA ASN A 227 7.83 7.06 10.25
C ASN A 227 8.47 8.25 10.98
N GLY A 228 9.40 8.92 10.32
CA GLY A 228 9.96 10.19 10.74
C GLY A 228 8.94 11.33 10.63
N TRP A 229 9.35 12.52 11.08
CA TRP A 229 8.45 13.67 11.12
C TRP A 229 7.95 14.06 9.72
N VAL A 230 8.78 13.98 8.68
CA VAL A 230 8.35 14.34 7.31
C VAL A 230 7.32 13.33 6.82
N THR A 231 7.64 12.03 6.88
CA THR A 231 6.73 10.98 6.42
C THR A 231 5.41 10.99 7.21
N ARG A 232 5.43 11.23 8.53
CA ARG A 232 4.22 11.41 9.34
C ARG A 232 3.32 12.53 8.80
N ASN A 233 3.87 13.71 8.56
CA ASN A 233 3.09 14.84 8.05
C ASN A 233 2.53 14.59 6.65
N THR A 234 3.31 13.96 5.77
CA THR A 234 2.84 13.56 4.43
C THR A 234 1.68 12.58 4.53
N PHE A 235 1.76 11.60 5.43
CA PHE A 235 0.67 10.66 5.68
C PHE A 235 -0.58 11.40 6.16
N MET A 236 -0.47 12.27 7.17
CA MET A 236 -1.59 13.06 7.69
C MET A 236 -2.26 13.91 6.60
N LEU A 237 -1.49 14.48 5.67
CA LEU A 237 -2.06 15.18 4.53
C LEU A 237 -2.82 14.23 3.59
N ALA A 238 -2.26 13.07 3.30
CA ALA A 238 -2.88 12.05 2.44
C ALA A 238 -4.19 11.49 3.03
N THR A 239 -4.28 11.36 4.36
CA THR A 239 -5.52 10.86 5.01
C THR A 239 -6.75 11.71 4.74
N ARG A 240 -6.58 12.99 4.38
CA ARG A 240 -7.70 13.87 3.99
C ARG A 240 -8.39 13.46 2.69
N ALA A 241 -7.72 12.65 1.87
CA ALA A 241 -8.28 12.08 0.65
C ALA A 241 -8.95 10.71 0.89
N PHE A 242 -8.96 10.21 2.14
CA PHE A 242 -9.61 8.96 2.47
C PHE A 242 -11.15 9.11 2.37
N PRO A 243 -11.83 8.26 1.57
CA PRO A 243 -13.29 8.31 1.42
C PRO A 243 -14.05 7.96 2.69
N GLU A 244 -15.35 8.26 2.72
CA GLU A 244 -16.23 7.72 3.75
C GLU A 244 -16.32 6.19 3.64
N TRP A 245 -16.50 5.50 4.77
CA TRP A 245 -16.51 4.03 4.83
C TRP A 245 -17.55 3.40 3.91
N ARG A 246 -18.71 4.07 3.76
CA ARG A 246 -19.75 3.64 2.83
C ARG A 246 -19.25 3.57 1.37
N GLU A 247 -18.38 4.50 0.97
CA GLU A 247 -17.78 4.51 -0.36
C GLU A 247 -16.78 3.36 -0.50
N ILE A 248 -15.93 3.16 0.51
CA ILE A 248 -15.00 2.02 0.54
C ILE A 248 -15.75 0.69 0.46
N GLU A 249 -16.77 0.47 1.28
CA GLU A 249 -17.57 -0.76 1.29
C GLU A 249 -18.22 -1.03 -0.09
N ALA A 250 -18.76 0.01 -0.73
CA ALA A 250 -19.36 -0.10 -2.05
C ALA A 250 -18.34 -0.43 -3.15
N THR A 251 -17.05 -0.12 -2.95
CA THR A 251 -16.00 -0.57 -3.87
C THR A 251 -15.65 -2.04 -3.68
N LEU A 252 -15.84 -2.63 -2.49
CA LEU A 252 -15.33 -3.97 -2.17
C LEU A 252 -16.35 -5.09 -2.39
N ALA A 253 -17.64 -4.80 -2.24
CA ALA A 253 -18.71 -5.78 -2.41
C ALA A 253 -20.03 -5.11 -2.84
N SER A 254 -21.03 -5.95 -3.17
CA SER A 254 -22.34 -5.47 -3.59
C SER A 254 -23.18 -4.94 -2.42
N THR A 255 -22.88 -5.39 -1.20
CA THR A 255 -23.56 -4.97 0.03
C THR A 255 -22.55 -4.63 1.15
N PRO A 256 -22.88 -3.72 2.07
CA PRO A 256 -22.05 -3.42 3.25
C PRO A 256 -21.73 -4.66 4.10
N GLU A 257 -22.69 -5.57 4.25
CA GLU A 257 -22.54 -6.80 5.03
C GLU A 257 -21.52 -7.75 4.39
N GLU A 258 -21.55 -7.89 3.07
CA GLU A 258 -20.54 -8.65 2.34
C GLU A 258 -19.15 -8.02 2.44
N ALA A 259 -19.04 -6.68 2.35
CA ALA A 259 -17.78 -5.98 2.49
C ALA A 259 -17.17 -6.19 3.89
N LYS A 260 -17.98 -6.08 4.95
CA LYS A 260 -17.57 -6.35 6.33
C LYS A 260 -17.16 -7.81 6.53
N THR A 261 -17.89 -8.75 5.93
CA THR A 261 -17.52 -10.17 5.94
C THR A 261 -16.16 -10.38 5.29
N ASP A 262 -15.92 -9.76 4.13
CA ASP A 262 -14.64 -9.87 3.41
C ASP A 262 -13.48 -9.23 4.18
N MET A 263 -13.71 -8.08 4.84
CA MET A 263 -12.74 -7.46 5.73
C MET A 263 -12.41 -8.36 6.92
N SER A 264 -13.41 -8.97 7.54
CA SER A 264 -13.22 -9.86 8.68
C SER A 264 -12.43 -11.11 8.28
N GLU A 265 -12.77 -11.74 7.16
CA GLU A 265 -12.02 -12.89 6.62
C GLU A 265 -10.58 -12.51 6.30
N TRP A 266 -10.38 -11.36 5.64
CA TRP A 266 -9.04 -10.89 5.28
C TRP A 266 -8.18 -10.62 6.53
N VAL A 267 -8.72 -9.93 7.54
CA VAL A 267 -8.02 -9.71 8.82
C VAL A 267 -7.67 -11.03 9.48
N HIS A 268 -8.63 -11.97 9.54
CA HIS A 268 -8.42 -13.28 10.17
C HIS A 268 -7.33 -14.12 9.51
N VAL A 269 -7.16 -14.00 8.19
CA VAL A 269 -6.12 -14.70 7.44
C VAL A 269 -4.78 -13.98 7.49
N VAL A 270 -4.78 -12.66 7.32
CA VAL A 270 -3.54 -11.89 7.13
C VAL A 270 -2.84 -11.62 8.45
N GLU A 271 -3.56 -11.27 9.52
CA GLU A 271 -2.91 -10.93 10.80
C GLU A 271 -1.98 -12.03 11.33
N PRO A 272 -2.41 -13.30 11.46
CA PRO A 272 -1.53 -14.34 11.98
C PRO A 272 -0.32 -14.61 11.06
N LEU A 273 -0.45 -14.38 9.75
CA LEU A 273 0.67 -14.46 8.81
C LEU A 273 1.70 -13.37 9.13
N LEU A 274 1.26 -12.13 9.34
CA LEU A 274 2.13 -11.01 9.69
C LEU A 274 2.81 -11.19 11.06
N ASP A 275 2.18 -11.90 11.99
CA ASP A 275 2.77 -12.26 13.29
C ASP A 275 3.90 -13.27 13.13
N ARG A 276 3.74 -14.27 12.25
CA ARG A 276 4.83 -15.21 11.89
C ARG A 276 6.00 -14.48 11.26
N MET A 277 5.73 -13.53 10.36
CA MET A 277 6.75 -12.68 9.77
C MET A 277 7.50 -11.86 10.84
N ASP A 278 6.77 -11.25 11.79
CA ASP A 278 7.38 -10.49 12.90
C ASP A 278 8.29 -11.37 13.75
N ALA A 279 7.81 -12.57 14.09
CA ALA A 279 8.56 -13.52 14.91
C ALA A 279 9.87 -13.91 14.23
N THR A 280 9.84 -14.21 12.93
CA THR A 280 11.05 -14.53 12.14
C THR A 280 12.00 -13.34 12.06
N LEU A 281 11.51 -12.14 11.74
CA LEU A 281 12.34 -10.93 11.66
C LEU A 281 13.02 -10.63 13.01
N ARG A 282 12.30 -10.76 14.13
CA ARG A 282 12.89 -10.55 15.46
C ARG A 282 13.89 -11.63 15.83
N LYS A 283 13.58 -12.90 15.55
CA LYS A 283 14.46 -14.04 15.84
C LYS A 283 15.82 -13.90 15.14
N LEU A 284 15.84 -13.31 13.94
CA LEU A 284 17.04 -13.10 13.14
C LEU A 284 17.69 -11.72 13.35
N ASP A 285 17.21 -10.90 14.30
CA ASP A 285 17.65 -9.51 14.51
C ASP A 285 17.50 -8.63 13.25
N LEU A 286 16.42 -8.79 12.50
CA LEU A 286 16.11 -8.08 11.25
C LEU A 286 14.91 -7.11 11.39
N ASN A 287 14.48 -6.81 12.61
CA ASN A 287 13.39 -5.87 12.85
C ASN A 287 13.92 -4.43 13.00
N ASP A 288 14.37 -3.84 11.89
CA ASP A 288 14.95 -2.50 11.85
C ASP A 288 13.97 -1.43 12.37
N THR A 289 14.28 -0.82 13.51
CA THR A 289 13.43 0.17 14.18
C THR A 289 13.73 1.62 13.80
N ARG A 290 14.68 1.85 12.88
CA ARG A 290 14.99 3.21 12.41
C ARG A 290 13.76 3.83 11.78
N LYS A 291 13.61 5.13 12.00
CA LYS A 291 12.56 5.92 11.36
C LYS A 291 12.97 6.24 9.93
N CYS A 292 12.09 6.03 8.97
CA CYS A 292 12.28 6.61 7.64
C CYS A 292 12.24 8.14 7.75
N LEU A 293 12.92 8.85 6.85
CA LEU A 293 13.02 10.31 6.91
C LEU A 293 11.66 11.00 6.75
#